data_AF-A0A9D5TZR7-F1
#
_entry.id   AF-A0A9D5TZR7-F1
#
_cell.length_a   1.000
_cell.length_b   1.000
_cell.length_c   1.000
_cell.angle_alpha   90.00
_cell.angle_beta   90.00
_cell.angle_gamma   90.00
#
_symmetry.space_group_name_H-M   'P 1'
#
loop_
_entity.id
_entity.type
_entity.pdbx_description
1 polymer ?
#
loop_
_entity_poly.entity_id
_entity_poly.type
_entity_poly.pdbx_seq_one_letter_code
_entity_poly.pdbx_strand_id
1 'polypeptide(L)'
;MLATKLHALFLPLVLLIHNLRYRRFDWRIYLMMALLGPPVYVLVQPILWHHPIATTLDRLAGLGGMVESGPIPLYYLGEVHYGDTPWHYPLVMTLVTFPLPILALLALAAGAGLRRWWGRAARYATTTAAGGDAEARPSISPPAYSGVAIAAAIEARRRRLSETPRSEWVFTFLVSAAVSFGIVLLPKAQAYDGLRLILPGVVSLVLLSSLGFSRLVAWSVVRVGWLPWRYLSRVPAVLLFALLLPGAFSTLARHPWQLSHYNLLGAAVGLDQFETAYWCEGLSRAAAADLNRRLKQDATLWVVAGSWDQIRYYQEQGWLRRDILLPPEAQPPFDYHLLQVRQGMFQRLGWELYRHGKRVAEYGPPGRPVYILYGSLEEALRGS
;
A
#
# COMPACT_ATOMS: atom_id res chain seq x y z
N MET A 1 2.80 13.23 -0.83
CA MET A 1 2.21 12.87 0.48
C MET A 1 1.25 13.94 1.00
N LEU A 2 1.66 15.22 1.08
CA LEU A 2 0.80 16.33 1.55
C LEU A 2 -0.56 16.40 0.84
N ALA A 3 -0.63 16.01 -0.43
CA ALA A 3 -1.85 16.09 -1.22
C ALA A 3 -2.92 15.02 -0.92
N THR A 4 -2.53 13.88 -0.36
CA THR A 4 -3.32 12.65 -0.59
C THR A 4 -3.95 12.06 0.67
N LYS A 5 -3.35 12.20 1.85
CA LYS A 5 -3.92 11.75 3.13
C LYS A 5 -3.24 12.44 4.32
N LEU A 6 -3.97 12.46 5.43
CA LEU A 6 -3.56 12.90 6.77
C LEU A 6 -2.23 12.38 7.31
N HIS A 7 -1.73 11.28 6.75
CA HIS A 7 -0.46 10.70 7.15
C HIS A 7 0.73 11.66 7.02
N ALA A 8 0.60 12.68 6.16
CA ALA A 8 1.60 13.74 6.05
C ALA A 8 1.75 14.57 7.34
N LEU A 9 0.73 14.62 8.21
CA LEU A 9 0.81 15.27 9.53
C LEU A 9 1.82 14.59 10.46
N PHE A 10 2.16 13.32 10.22
CA PHE A 10 3.15 12.59 11.04
C PHE A 10 4.58 12.69 10.48
N LEU A 11 4.76 13.31 9.31
CA LEU A 11 6.10 13.51 8.75
C LEU A 11 7.01 14.36 9.67
N PRO A 12 6.54 15.42 10.36
CA PRO A 12 7.35 16.12 11.36
C PRO A 12 7.86 15.19 12.47
N LEU A 13 7.04 14.25 12.96
CA LEU A 13 7.46 13.30 13.99
C LEU A 13 8.59 12.39 13.50
N VAL A 14 8.48 11.88 12.27
CA VAL A 14 9.54 11.06 11.64
C VAL A 14 10.84 11.85 11.51
N LEU A 15 10.76 13.10 11.04
CA LEU A 15 11.92 13.97 10.90
C LEU A 15 12.52 14.36 12.26
N LEU A 16 11.69 14.51 13.29
CA LEU A 16 12.16 14.79 14.65
C LEU A 16 12.98 13.62 15.19
N ILE A 17 12.47 12.40 15.07
CA ILE A 17 13.21 11.19 15.46
C ILE A 17 14.53 11.09 14.68
N HIS A 18 14.52 11.39 13.38
CA HIS A 18 15.74 11.45 12.57
C HIS A 18 16.74 12.50 13.09
N ASN A 19 16.28 13.74 13.30
CA ASN A 19 17.13 14.85 13.73
C ASN A 19 17.73 14.61 15.12
N LEU A 20 16.93 14.09 16.07
CA LEU A 20 17.39 13.70 17.39
C LEU A 20 18.45 12.59 17.31
N ARG A 21 18.23 11.57 16.47
CA ARG A 21 19.16 10.45 16.30
C ARG A 21 20.52 10.90 15.76
N TYR A 22 20.54 11.81 14.80
CA TYR A 22 21.76 12.27 14.12
C TYR A 22 22.31 13.59 14.65
N ARG A 23 21.70 14.16 15.70
CA ARG A 23 22.07 15.46 16.28
C ARG A 23 22.16 16.57 15.22
N ARG A 24 21.24 16.55 14.26
CA ARG A 24 21.12 17.51 13.14
C ARG A 24 19.76 18.18 13.16
N PHE A 25 19.43 18.84 14.27
CA PHE A 25 18.17 19.56 14.35
C PHE A 25 18.23 20.81 13.48
N ASP A 26 17.51 20.79 12.35
CA ASP A 26 17.26 21.96 11.52
C ASP A 26 15.80 22.38 11.64
N TRP A 27 15.55 23.40 12.45
CA TRP A 27 14.21 23.95 12.71
C TRP A 27 13.56 24.51 11.43
N ARG A 28 14.37 24.92 10.43
CA ARG A 28 13.88 25.52 9.18
C ARG A 28 13.02 24.53 8.41
N ILE A 29 13.34 23.23 8.47
CA ILE A 29 12.54 22.19 7.81
C ILE A 29 11.11 22.17 8.37
N TYR A 30 10.95 22.25 9.69
CA TYR A 30 9.64 22.27 10.35
C TYR A 30 8.89 23.56 10.05
N LEU A 31 9.58 24.70 10.05
CA LEU A 31 8.98 25.96 9.63
C LEU A 31 8.48 25.88 8.19
N MET A 32 9.28 25.35 7.26
CA MET A 32 8.87 25.17 5.87
C MET A 32 7.68 24.21 5.74
N MET A 33 7.64 23.13 6.52
CA MET A 33 6.48 22.24 6.53
C MET A 33 5.22 22.92 7.07
N ALA A 34 5.35 23.73 8.12
CA ALA A 34 4.23 24.47 8.70
C ALA A 34 3.73 25.58 7.76
N LEU A 35 4.63 26.28 7.06
CA LEU A 35 4.29 27.37 6.14
C LEU A 35 3.81 26.88 4.77
N LEU A 36 4.46 25.86 4.20
CA LEU A 36 4.15 25.37 2.85
C LEU A 36 3.14 24.23 2.85
N GLY A 37 3.03 23.47 3.95
CA GLY A 37 2.11 22.34 4.06
C GLY A 37 0.64 22.71 3.82
N PRO A 38 0.07 23.69 4.55
CA PRO A 38 -1.32 24.09 4.38
C PRO A 38 -1.64 24.65 2.98
N PRO A 39 -0.84 25.57 2.39
CA PRO A 39 -1.09 26.03 1.02
C PRO A 39 -1.03 24.88 0.00
N VAL A 40 -0.03 24.00 0.09
CA VAL A 40 0.07 22.82 -0.80
C VAL A 40 -1.16 21.92 -0.63
N TYR A 41 -1.61 21.67 0.60
CA TYR A 41 -2.80 20.87 0.88
C TYR A 41 -4.08 21.45 0.26
N VAL A 42 -4.26 22.78 0.33
CA VAL A 42 -5.42 23.45 -0.30
C VAL A 42 -5.31 23.41 -1.83
N LEU A 43 -4.14 23.74 -2.39
CA LEU A 43 -3.95 23.83 -3.84
C LEU A 43 -4.17 22.50 -4.56
N VAL A 44 -3.79 21.38 -3.95
CA VAL A 44 -3.92 20.05 -4.56
C VAL A 44 -5.28 19.38 -4.33
N GLN A 45 -6.18 20.02 -3.58
CA GLN A 45 -7.49 19.46 -3.27
C GLN A 45 -8.61 20.41 -3.72
N PRO A 46 -9.14 20.22 -4.95
CA PRO A 46 -10.13 21.11 -5.54
C PRO A 46 -11.37 21.35 -4.66
N ILE A 47 -11.79 20.33 -3.90
CA ILE A 47 -12.91 20.44 -2.95
C ILE A 47 -12.69 21.50 -1.86
N LEU A 48 -11.45 21.86 -1.56
CA LEU A 48 -11.12 22.91 -0.58
C LEU A 48 -11.10 24.30 -1.21
N TRP A 49 -11.16 24.46 -2.53
CA TRP A 49 -10.96 25.77 -3.17
C TRP A 49 -12.07 26.77 -2.88
N HIS A 50 -13.31 26.28 -2.67
CA HIS A 50 -14.46 27.15 -2.41
C HIS A 50 -14.49 27.67 -0.97
N HIS A 51 -14.15 26.83 0.01
CA HIS A 51 -14.20 27.15 1.44
C HIS A 51 -12.99 26.56 2.19
N PRO A 52 -11.75 27.00 1.89
CA PRO A 52 -10.54 26.29 2.29
C PRO A 52 -10.38 26.14 3.80
N ILE A 53 -10.71 27.19 4.57
CA ILE A 53 -10.59 27.16 6.02
C ILE A 53 -11.68 26.28 6.63
N ALA A 54 -12.96 26.57 6.33
CA ALA A 54 -14.09 25.84 6.90
C ALA A 54 -14.01 24.34 6.59
N THR A 55 -13.85 23.96 5.32
CA THR A 55 -13.76 22.54 4.93
C THR A 55 -12.52 21.85 5.50
N THR A 56 -11.42 22.58 5.71
CA THR A 56 -10.24 22.01 6.40
C THR A 56 -10.53 21.76 7.87
N LEU A 57 -11.15 22.72 8.57
CA LEU A 57 -11.55 22.55 9.97
C LEU A 57 -12.58 21.44 10.14
N ASP A 58 -13.59 21.37 9.27
CA ASP A 58 -14.60 20.32 9.26
C ASP A 58 -13.97 18.94 9.07
N ARG A 59 -12.97 18.84 8.17
CA ARG A 59 -12.20 17.60 8.01
C ARG A 59 -11.37 17.27 9.23
N LEU A 60 -10.71 18.26 9.82
CA LEU A 60 -9.91 18.04 11.03
C LEU A 60 -10.80 17.59 12.21
N ALA A 61 -11.94 18.24 12.40
CA ALA A 61 -12.95 17.86 13.40
C ALA A 61 -13.54 16.48 13.09
N GLY A 62 -13.85 16.22 11.82
CA GLY A 62 -14.34 14.94 11.33
C GLY A 62 -13.39 13.77 11.59
N LEU A 63 -12.08 14.01 11.78
CA LEU A 63 -11.14 12.96 12.19
C LEU A 63 -11.30 12.56 13.64
N GLY A 64 -11.57 13.54 14.51
CA GLY A 64 -11.99 13.24 15.88
C GLY A 64 -13.33 12.49 15.88
N GLY A 65 -14.22 12.88 14.97
CA GLY A 65 -15.56 12.29 14.79
C GLY A 65 -15.63 10.96 14.03
N MET A 66 -14.58 10.51 13.32
CA MET A 66 -14.56 9.18 12.67
C MET A 66 -14.70 8.05 13.69
N VAL A 67 -14.46 8.33 14.97
CA VAL A 67 -14.77 7.46 16.09
C VAL A 67 -16.27 7.14 16.19
N GLU A 68 -17.14 8.06 15.77
CA GLU A 68 -18.60 7.97 15.89
C GLU A 68 -19.28 7.28 14.70
N SER A 69 -18.73 7.43 13.48
CA SER A 69 -19.30 6.81 12.26
C SER A 69 -19.10 5.30 12.16
N GLY A 70 -18.39 4.71 13.13
CA GLY A 70 -18.11 3.28 13.19
C GLY A 70 -16.94 2.89 12.26
N PRO A 71 -15.99 2.08 12.75
CA PRO A 71 -14.88 1.61 11.94
C PRO A 71 -15.39 0.71 10.80
N ILE A 72 -14.78 0.84 9.62
CA ILE A 72 -15.07 -0.06 8.50
C ILE A 72 -14.58 -1.45 8.89
N PRO A 73 -15.42 -2.50 8.97
CA PRO A 73 -14.95 -3.82 9.36
C PRO A 73 -13.89 -4.36 8.41
N LEU A 74 -12.94 -5.10 8.97
CA LEU A 74 -11.78 -5.64 8.25
C LEU A 74 -11.88 -7.16 8.21
N TYR A 75 -11.97 -7.74 7.02
CA TYR A 75 -11.82 -9.19 6.86
C TYR A 75 -10.36 -9.56 6.64
N TYR A 76 -9.81 -10.34 7.56
CA TYR A 76 -8.39 -10.67 7.58
C TYR A 76 -8.16 -12.00 8.29
N LEU A 77 -7.40 -12.89 7.63
CA LEU A 77 -7.12 -14.26 8.06
C LEU A 77 -8.39 -15.04 8.45
N GLY A 78 -9.45 -14.88 7.66
CA GLY A 78 -10.71 -15.60 7.86
C GLY A 78 -11.64 -14.99 8.93
N GLU A 79 -11.21 -13.95 9.63
CA GLU A 79 -11.96 -13.29 10.71
C GLU A 79 -12.39 -11.87 10.33
N VAL A 80 -13.49 -11.40 10.91
CA VAL A 80 -13.96 -10.01 10.76
C VAL A 80 -13.59 -9.22 12.01
N HIS A 81 -12.78 -8.18 11.85
CA HIS A 81 -12.36 -7.29 12.92
C HIS A 81 -13.11 -5.96 12.88
N TYR A 82 -13.76 -5.62 13.99
CA TYR A 82 -14.55 -4.39 14.14
C TYR A 82 -13.78 -3.36 14.98
N GLY A 83 -13.05 -2.46 14.33
CA GLY A 83 -12.38 -1.33 14.99
C GLY A 83 -11.01 -1.59 15.58
N ASP A 84 -10.61 -2.86 15.69
CA ASP A 84 -9.30 -3.25 16.20
C ASP A 84 -8.52 -3.99 15.11
N THR A 85 -7.57 -3.29 14.49
CA THR A 85 -6.70 -3.90 13.50
C THR A 85 -5.65 -4.78 14.18
N PRO A 86 -5.50 -6.07 13.81
CA PRO A 86 -4.51 -6.96 14.42
C PRO A 86 -3.09 -6.39 14.32
N TRP A 87 -2.28 -6.51 15.38
CA TRP A 87 -0.93 -5.90 15.46
C TRP A 87 0.01 -6.30 14.31
N HIS A 88 -0.15 -7.51 13.78
CA HIS A 88 0.67 -8.06 12.71
C HIS A 88 0.11 -7.75 11.31
N TYR A 89 -1.09 -7.15 11.22
CA TYR A 89 -1.77 -6.86 9.97
C TYR A 89 -0.91 -6.06 8.99
N PRO A 90 -0.25 -4.93 9.36
CA PRO A 90 0.52 -4.17 8.38
C PRO A 90 1.71 -4.94 7.83
N LEU A 91 2.31 -5.80 8.65
CA LEU A 91 3.45 -6.63 8.26
C LEU A 91 3.01 -7.76 7.32
N VAL A 92 1.97 -8.51 7.70
CA VAL A 92 1.44 -9.59 6.85
C VAL A 92 0.93 -9.02 5.54
N MET A 93 0.12 -7.96 5.56
CA MET A 93 -0.37 -7.33 4.33
C MET A 93 0.78 -6.84 3.45
N THR A 94 1.84 -6.27 4.02
CA THR A 94 3.05 -5.91 3.23
C THR A 94 3.64 -7.16 2.57
N LEU A 95 3.81 -8.24 3.33
CA LEU A 95 4.40 -9.49 2.84
C LEU A 95 3.54 -10.18 1.78
N VAL A 96 2.21 -10.14 1.88
CA VAL A 96 1.33 -10.84 0.96
C VAL A 96 0.90 -10.02 -0.25
N THR A 97 1.00 -8.68 -0.22
CA THR A 97 0.56 -7.83 -1.34
C THR A 97 1.70 -7.30 -2.21
N PHE A 98 2.90 -7.09 -1.64
CA PHE A 98 4.02 -6.56 -2.43
C PHE A 98 4.60 -7.63 -3.35
N PRO A 99 5.00 -7.30 -4.59
CA PRO A 99 5.70 -8.25 -5.44
C PRO A 99 6.97 -8.77 -4.74
N LEU A 100 7.20 -10.09 -4.81
CA LEU A 100 8.35 -10.74 -4.16
C LEU A 100 9.71 -10.06 -4.48
N PRO A 101 9.98 -9.61 -5.71
CA PRO A 101 11.24 -8.91 -5.98
C PRO A 101 11.38 -7.60 -5.20
N ILE A 102 10.28 -6.87 -4.97
CA ILE A 102 10.29 -5.65 -4.15
C ILE A 102 10.56 -6.00 -2.68
N LEU A 103 9.98 -7.08 -2.17
CA LEU A 103 10.29 -7.59 -0.82
C LEU A 103 11.76 -7.97 -0.67
N ALA A 104 12.36 -8.61 -1.68
CA ALA A 104 13.78 -8.93 -1.68
C ALA A 104 14.66 -7.66 -1.64
N LEU A 105 14.30 -6.62 -2.39
CA LEU A 105 15.00 -5.33 -2.35
C LEU A 105 14.85 -4.62 -1.01
N LEU A 106 13.66 -4.67 -0.41
CA LEU A 106 13.40 -4.18 0.95
C LEU A 106 14.32 -4.88 1.97
N ALA A 107 14.36 -6.21 1.94
CA ALA A 107 15.22 -7.01 2.81
C ALA A 107 16.71 -6.70 2.60
N LEU A 108 17.15 -6.55 1.35
CA LEU A 108 18.53 -6.18 1.01
C LEU A 108 18.90 -4.81 1.59
N ALA A 109 18.01 -3.82 1.47
CA ALA A 109 18.23 -2.47 2.00
C ALA A 109 18.26 -2.46 3.54
N ALA A 110 17.27 -3.09 4.17
CA ALA A 110 17.15 -3.19 5.62
C ALA A 110 18.33 -3.95 6.24
N GLY A 111 18.67 -5.12 5.72
CA GLY A 111 19.79 -5.95 6.19
C GLY A 111 21.15 -5.27 5.99
N ALA A 112 21.35 -4.51 4.90
CA ALA A 112 22.55 -3.69 4.74
C ALA A 112 22.61 -2.53 5.75
N GLY A 113 21.48 -1.91 6.07
CA GLY A 113 21.39 -0.87 7.10
C GLY A 113 21.70 -1.42 8.50
N LEU A 114 21.11 -2.57 8.84
CA LEU A 114 21.24 -3.20 10.15
C LEU A 114 22.66 -3.70 10.43
N ARG A 115 23.31 -4.37 9.47
CA ARG A 115 24.71 -4.79 9.58
C ARG A 115 25.65 -3.63 9.90
N ARG A 116 25.41 -2.46 9.30
CA ARG A 116 26.21 -1.25 9.55
C ARG A 116 25.92 -0.63 10.91
N TRP A 117 24.67 -0.70 11.33
CA TRP A 117 24.29 -0.23 12.65
C TRP A 117 25.00 -1.05 13.73
N TRP A 118 24.94 -2.38 13.66
CA TRP A 118 25.68 -3.26 14.57
C TRP A 118 27.19 -3.07 14.48
N GLY A 119 27.76 -2.97 13.26
CA GLY A 119 29.20 -2.74 13.11
C GLY A 119 29.70 -1.41 13.71
N ARG A 120 28.86 -0.36 13.74
CA ARG A 120 29.18 0.89 14.46
C ARG A 120 29.04 0.73 15.96
N ALA A 121 27.97 0.10 16.43
CA ALA A 121 27.76 -0.13 17.86
C ALA A 121 28.90 -0.95 18.47
N ALA A 122 29.36 -2.00 17.77
CA ALA A 122 30.51 -2.81 18.17
C ALA A 122 31.79 -1.98 18.26
N ARG A 123 32.09 -1.14 17.25
CA ARG A 123 33.27 -0.25 17.28
C ARG A 123 33.22 0.76 18.42
N TYR A 124 32.06 1.35 18.69
CA TYR A 124 31.90 2.26 19.84
C TYR A 124 32.16 1.53 21.16
N ALA A 125 31.63 0.32 21.33
CA ALA A 125 31.87 -0.47 22.53
C ALA A 125 33.37 -0.79 22.72
N THR A 126 34.07 -1.18 21.64
CA THR A 126 35.52 -1.46 21.71
C THR A 126 36.36 -0.21 21.99
N THR A 127 36.04 0.94 21.40
CA THR A 127 36.80 2.18 21.63
C THR A 127 36.60 2.72 23.05
N THR A 128 35.39 2.60 23.61
CA THR A 128 35.14 2.97 25.02
C THR A 128 35.84 2.01 25.98
N ALA A 129 35.91 0.71 25.65
CA ALA A 129 36.60 -0.29 26.47
C ALA A 129 38.14 -0.15 26.42
N ALA A 130 38.69 0.28 25.29
CA ALA A 130 40.14 0.40 25.08
C ALA A 130 40.78 1.65 25.71
N GLY A 131 40.05 2.42 26.54
CA GLY A 131 40.65 3.47 27.36
C GLY A 131 41.32 4.60 26.56
N GLY A 132 40.62 5.22 25.62
CA GLY A 132 40.80 6.64 25.28
C GLY A 132 42.20 7.17 24.89
N ASP A 133 43.17 6.33 24.52
CA ASP A 133 44.44 6.83 23.99
C ASP A 133 44.18 7.37 22.57
N ALA A 134 44.14 8.69 22.47
CA ALA A 134 43.97 9.43 21.23
C ALA A 134 45.15 9.20 20.29
N GLU A 135 45.12 8.08 19.56
CA GLU A 135 46.12 7.73 18.57
C GLU A 135 46.19 8.81 17.48
N ALA A 136 47.37 9.42 17.39
CA ALA A 136 47.71 10.44 16.41
C ALA A 136 47.42 9.93 14.99
N ARG A 137 46.57 10.66 14.25
CA ARG A 137 46.27 10.35 12.85
C ARG A 137 47.58 10.37 12.05
N PRO A 138 47.97 9.27 11.39
CA PRO A 138 49.14 9.27 10.53
C PRO A 138 48.94 10.25 9.38
N SER A 139 49.94 11.11 9.14
CA SER A 139 49.96 12.03 8.01
C SER A 139 50.16 11.24 6.73
N ILE A 140 49.13 11.19 5.88
CA ILE A 140 49.21 10.50 4.59
C ILE A 140 49.75 11.51 3.56
N SER A 141 51.01 11.36 3.19
CA SER A 141 51.59 12.05 2.01
C SER A 141 51.03 11.45 0.71
N PRO A 142 50.66 12.26 -0.30
CA PRO A 142 50.09 11.77 -1.54
C PRO A 142 51.17 11.06 -2.40
N PRO A 143 50.89 9.87 -2.97
CA PRO A 143 51.85 9.19 -3.84
C PRO A 143 51.87 9.76 -5.26
N ALA A 144 53.05 9.71 -5.89
CA ALA A 144 53.31 10.14 -7.26
C ALA A 144 52.64 9.22 -8.31
N TYR A 145 52.16 9.85 -9.40
CA TYR A 145 51.28 9.26 -10.41
C TYR A 145 51.99 8.26 -11.35
N SER A 146 51.57 6.99 -11.31
CA SER A 146 51.84 5.93 -12.31
C SER A 146 50.54 5.17 -12.58
N GLY A 147 50.51 4.01 -13.27
CA GLY A 147 49.27 3.20 -13.51
C GLY A 147 48.42 2.92 -12.26
N VAL A 148 49.00 3.09 -11.07
CA VAL A 148 48.33 3.22 -9.77
C VAL A 148 47.22 4.27 -9.75
N ALA A 149 47.31 5.37 -10.51
CA ALA A 149 46.30 6.44 -10.55
C ALA A 149 44.99 6.00 -11.24
N ILE A 150 45.07 5.15 -12.26
CA ILE A 150 43.87 4.58 -12.91
C ILE A 150 43.24 3.54 -11.98
N ALA A 151 44.06 2.67 -11.38
CA ALA A 151 43.58 1.73 -10.37
C ALA A 151 42.97 2.45 -9.14
N ALA A 152 43.59 3.54 -8.68
CA ALA A 152 43.10 4.37 -7.58
C ALA A 152 41.87 5.19 -7.98
N ALA A 153 41.72 5.64 -9.24
CA ALA A 153 40.52 6.29 -9.72
C ALA A 153 39.36 5.29 -9.85
N ILE A 154 39.63 4.07 -10.32
CA ILE A 154 38.67 2.96 -10.33
C ILE A 154 38.29 2.59 -8.89
N GLU A 155 39.24 2.47 -7.97
CA GLU A 155 39.02 2.15 -6.56
C GLU A 155 38.32 3.28 -5.81
N ALA A 156 38.66 4.55 -6.07
CA ALA A 156 37.99 5.72 -5.51
C ALA A 156 36.56 5.87 -6.05
N ARG A 157 36.34 5.54 -7.33
CA ARG A 157 35.00 5.50 -7.93
C ARG A 157 34.21 4.29 -7.45
N ARG A 158 34.86 3.13 -7.23
CA ARG A 158 34.28 1.96 -6.57
C ARG A 158 33.92 2.29 -5.14
N ARG A 159 34.76 3.05 -4.43
CA ARG A 159 34.50 3.60 -3.09
C ARG A 159 33.33 4.57 -3.11
N ARG A 160 33.27 5.56 -3.99
CA ARG A 160 32.12 6.48 -4.15
C ARG A 160 30.83 5.80 -4.61
N LEU A 161 30.89 4.83 -5.52
CA LEU A 161 29.73 4.02 -5.91
C LEU A 161 29.32 3.05 -4.78
N SER A 162 30.28 2.66 -3.93
CA SER A 162 30.07 1.91 -2.68
C SER A 162 29.77 2.80 -1.47
N GLU A 163 29.81 4.14 -1.60
CA GLU A 163 29.12 5.08 -0.73
C GLU A 163 27.62 4.97 -1.00
N THR A 164 27.15 3.73 -0.89
CA THR A 164 25.87 3.27 -0.39
C THR A 164 25.04 4.37 0.25
N PRO A 165 23.73 4.31 0.04
CA PRO A 165 22.77 5.21 0.67
C PRO A 165 23.16 5.45 2.12
N ARG A 166 23.31 6.73 2.49
CA ARG A 166 23.62 7.11 3.89
C ARG A 166 22.71 6.28 4.77
N SER A 167 23.28 5.52 5.71
CA SER A 167 22.50 4.66 6.62
C SER A 167 21.38 5.42 7.32
N GLU A 168 21.56 6.73 7.42
CA GLU A 168 20.59 7.74 7.82
C GLU A 168 19.25 7.56 7.11
N TRP A 169 19.23 7.42 5.78
CA TRP A 169 18.00 7.27 4.99
C TRP A 169 17.29 5.95 5.22
N VAL A 170 18.04 4.84 5.34
CA VAL A 170 17.45 3.53 5.68
C VAL A 170 16.71 3.62 7.01
N PHE A 171 17.33 4.23 8.02
CA PHE A 171 16.69 4.46 9.31
C PHE A 171 15.45 5.35 9.18
N THR A 172 15.53 6.48 8.47
CA THR A 172 14.39 7.39 8.26
C THR A 172 13.21 6.67 7.63
N PHE A 173 13.44 5.89 6.58
CA PHE A 173 12.37 5.19 5.88
C PHE A 173 11.78 4.06 6.71
N LEU A 174 12.58 3.33 7.48
CA LEU A 174 12.09 2.33 8.43
C LEU A 174 11.24 2.96 9.54
N VAL A 175 11.70 4.05 10.15
CA VAL A 175 10.93 4.80 11.17
C VAL A 175 9.65 5.34 10.55
N SER A 176 9.71 5.90 9.35
CA SER A 176 8.53 6.41 8.65
C SER A 176 7.49 5.32 8.37
N ALA A 177 7.92 4.15 7.89
CA ALA A 177 7.05 3.00 7.71
C ALA A 177 6.46 2.52 9.05
N ALA A 178 7.30 2.41 10.09
CA ALA A 178 6.89 1.99 11.43
C ALA A 178 5.87 2.94 12.07
N VAL A 179 6.06 4.26 11.96
CA VAL A 179 5.09 5.26 12.44
C VAL A 179 3.78 5.12 11.67
N SER A 180 3.84 4.99 10.34
CA SER A 180 2.66 4.82 9.49
C SER A 180 1.87 3.56 9.86
N PHE A 181 2.57 2.45 10.10
CA PHE A 181 1.95 1.20 10.53
C PHE A 181 1.44 1.27 11.96
N GLY A 182 2.16 1.92 12.88
CA GLY A 182 1.73 2.09 14.25
C GLY A 182 0.42 2.88 14.38
N ILE A 183 0.21 3.89 13.52
CA ILE A 183 -1.04 4.66 13.48
C ILE A 183 -2.23 3.77 13.11
N VAL A 184 -2.04 2.87 12.14
CA VAL A 184 -3.08 1.92 11.69
C VAL A 184 -3.47 0.93 12.79
N LEU A 185 -2.55 0.66 13.72
CA LEU A 185 -2.78 -0.23 14.85
C LEU A 185 -3.46 0.45 16.04
N LEU A 186 -3.69 1.77 15.99
CA LEU A 186 -4.41 2.45 17.05
C LEU A 186 -5.89 2.02 17.04
N PRO A 187 -6.52 1.87 18.21
CA PRO A 187 -7.94 1.56 18.29
C PRO A 187 -8.77 2.56 17.47
N LYS A 188 -9.73 2.06 16.70
CA LYS A 188 -10.61 2.85 15.82
C LYS A 188 -9.91 3.62 14.69
N ALA A 189 -8.61 3.42 14.46
CA ALA A 189 -7.91 4.01 13.30
C ALA A 189 -8.29 3.33 11.97
N GLN A 190 -9.10 2.27 12.04
CA GLN A 190 -9.62 1.49 10.92
C GLN A 190 -10.69 2.25 10.13
N ALA A 191 -10.27 3.34 9.48
CA ALA A 191 -11.11 4.12 8.56
C ALA A 191 -11.22 3.47 7.16
N TYR A 192 -10.43 2.42 6.91
CA TYR A 192 -10.38 1.66 5.66
C TYR A 192 -10.08 0.19 5.99
N ASP A 193 -10.17 -0.67 4.99
CA ASP A 193 -9.78 -2.09 5.05
C ASP A 193 -8.73 -2.41 3.96
N GLY A 194 -8.29 -3.68 3.94
CA GLY A 194 -7.39 -4.20 2.92
C GLY A 194 -6.07 -3.43 2.79
N LEU A 195 -5.54 -3.36 1.57
CA LEU A 195 -4.27 -2.68 1.28
C LEU A 195 -4.26 -1.19 1.67
N ARG A 196 -5.44 -0.54 1.73
CA ARG A 196 -5.55 0.91 1.96
C ARG A 196 -5.04 1.35 3.33
N LEU A 197 -5.14 0.45 4.30
CA LEU A 197 -4.59 0.67 5.64
C LEU A 197 -3.06 0.80 5.58
N ILE A 198 -2.36 0.05 4.74
CA ILE A 198 -0.89 0.10 4.67
C ILE A 198 -0.34 1.08 3.64
N LEU A 199 -1.17 1.61 2.73
CA LEU A 199 -0.79 2.61 1.71
C LEU A 199 0.10 3.76 2.23
N PRO A 200 -0.13 4.33 3.42
CA PRO A 200 0.72 5.38 3.95
C PRO A 200 2.19 4.95 4.11
N GLY A 201 2.42 3.72 4.57
CA GLY A 201 3.76 3.15 4.72
C GLY A 201 4.41 2.75 3.38
N VAL A 202 3.60 2.55 2.32
CA VAL A 202 4.09 2.11 0.99
C VAL A 202 5.12 3.08 0.42
N VAL A 203 4.97 4.40 0.59
CA VAL A 203 5.94 5.37 0.07
C VAL A 203 7.32 5.13 0.68
N SER A 204 7.38 4.92 2.00
CA SER A 204 8.63 4.67 2.71
C SER A 204 9.23 3.31 2.34
N LEU A 205 8.38 2.30 2.11
CA LEU A 205 8.81 1.01 1.57
C LEU A 205 9.36 1.13 0.14
N VAL A 206 8.74 1.91 -0.74
CA VAL A 206 9.24 2.16 -2.11
C VAL A 206 10.59 2.88 -2.07
N LEU A 207 10.74 3.88 -1.20
CA LEU A 207 12.02 4.55 -1.02
C LEU A 207 13.08 3.59 -0.48
N LEU A 208 12.74 2.76 0.50
CA LEU A 208 13.65 1.75 1.03
C LEU A 208 14.04 0.70 -0.03
N SER A 209 13.08 0.24 -0.85
CA SER A 209 13.35 -0.73 -1.92
C SER A 209 14.23 -0.12 -3.02
N SER A 210 14.12 1.19 -3.30
CA SER A 210 15.03 1.90 -4.21
C SER A 210 16.49 1.87 -3.73
N LEU A 211 16.71 1.93 -2.40
CA LEU A 211 18.04 1.78 -1.80
C LEU A 211 18.57 0.33 -1.93
N GLY A 212 17.66 -0.65 -1.94
CA GLY A 212 17.97 -2.04 -2.24
C GLY A 212 18.34 -2.21 -3.71
N PHE A 213 17.55 -1.60 -4.60
CA PHE A 213 17.79 -1.63 -6.04
C PHE A 213 19.14 -1.03 -6.41
N SER A 214 19.48 0.15 -5.87
CA SER A 214 20.78 0.78 -6.08
C SER A 214 21.94 -0.16 -5.68
N ARG A 215 21.80 -0.91 -4.59
CA ARG A 215 22.79 -1.91 -4.17
C ARG A 215 22.85 -3.10 -5.11
N LEU A 216 21.71 -3.61 -5.56
CA LEU A 216 21.65 -4.69 -6.54
C LEU A 216 22.34 -4.29 -7.85
N VAL A 217 22.09 -3.07 -8.33
CA VAL A 217 22.75 -2.49 -9.50
C VAL A 217 24.26 -2.40 -9.28
N ALA A 218 24.72 -1.81 -8.17
CA ALA A 218 26.14 -1.67 -7.88
C ALA A 218 26.85 -3.04 -7.79
N TRP A 219 26.22 -4.01 -7.13
CA TRP A 219 26.72 -5.39 -7.06
C TRP A 219 26.80 -6.03 -8.44
N SER A 220 25.76 -5.87 -9.27
CA SER A 220 25.70 -6.43 -10.62
C SER A 220 26.77 -5.84 -11.52
N VAL A 221 26.93 -4.50 -11.53
CA VAL A 221 27.97 -3.79 -12.29
C VAL A 221 29.37 -4.27 -11.90
N VAL A 222 29.63 -4.51 -10.62
CA VAL A 222 30.91 -5.07 -10.17
C VAL A 222 31.12 -6.50 -10.68
N ARG A 223 30.07 -7.34 -10.65
CA ARG A 223 30.14 -8.73 -11.10
C ARG A 223 30.32 -8.88 -12.61
N VAL A 224 29.70 -8.00 -13.39
CA VAL A 224 29.84 -7.97 -14.85
C VAL A 224 30.85 -6.93 -15.34
N GLY A 225 31.73 -6.45 -14.46
CA GLY A 225 32.68 -5.36 -14.75
C GLY A 225 33.71 -5.69 -15.85
N TRP A 226 33.79 -6.95 -16.27
CA TRP A 226 34.55 -7.39 -17.44
C TRP A 226 33.90 -7.00 -18.77
N LEU A 227 32.63 -6.61 -18.77
CA LEU A 227 31.93 -6.14 -19.96
C LEU A 227 32.33 -4.70 -20.33
N PRO A 228 32.34 -4.34 -21.63
CA PRO A 228 32.53 -2.96 -22.06
C PRO A 228 31.51 -1.99 -21.45
N TRP A 229 31.94 -0.75 -21.19
CA TRP A 229 31.13 0.31 -20.58
C TRP A 229 29.73 0.49 -21.19
N ARG A 230 29.62 0.36 -22.52
CA ARG A 230 28.35 0.48 -23.26
C ARG A 230 27.25 -0.49 -22.79
N TYR A 231 27.65 -1.62 -22.19
CA TYR A 231 26.75 -2.61 -21.61
C TYR A 231 26.49 -2.35 -20.12
N LEU A 232 27.51 -1.91 -19.38
CA LEU A 232 27.39 -1.57 -17.96
C LEU A 232 26.35 -0.47 -17.70
N SER A 233 26.29 0.53 -18.58
CA SER A 233 25.30 1.61 -18.48
C SER A 233 23.85 1.14 -18.67
N ARG A 234 23.62 -0.04 -19.25
CA ARG A 234 22.30 -0.64 -19.47
C ARG A 234 21.83 -1.56 -18.35
N VAL A 235 22.75 -2.01 -17.48
CA VAL A 235 22.43 -2.90 -16.35
C VAL A 235 21.27 -2.39 -15.48
N PRO A 236 21.21 -1.10 -15.08
CA PRO A 236 20.08 -0.61 -14.29
C PRO A 236 18.74 -0.75 -15.01
N ALA A 237 18.68 -0.42 -16.31
CA ALA A 237 17.45 -0.50 -17.09
C ALA A 237 16.98 -1.95 -17.27
N VAL A 238 17.90 -2.88 -17.55
CA VAL A 238 17.59 -4.31 -17.68
C VAL A 238 17.06 -4.87 -16.37
N LEU A 239 17.71 -4.57 -15.24
CA LEU A 239 17.25 -5.02 -13.93
C LEU A 239 15.88 -4.43 -13.57
N LEU A 240 15.67 -3.15 -13.83
CA LEU A 240 14.37 -2.51 -13.61
C LEU A 240 13.27 -3.18 -14.44
N PHE A 241 13.51 -3.42 -15.73
CA PHE A 241 12.57 -4.10 -16.60
C PHE A 241 12.25 -5.51 -16.09
N ALA A 242 13.27 -6.29 -15.73
CA ALA A 242 13.10 -7.63 -15.17
C ALA A 242 12.29 -7.63 -13.85
N LEU A 243 12.46 -6.60 -13.01
CA LEU A 243 11.71 -6.46 -11.75
C LEU A 243 10.24 -6.08 -11.97
N LEU A 244 9.95 -5.28 -13.00
CA LEU A 244 8.59 -4.83 -13.32
C LEU A 244 7.78 -5.88 -14.07
N LEU A 245 8.45 -6.78 -14.81
CA LEU A 245 7.80 -7.75 -15.69
C LEU A 245 6.80 -8.66 -14.96
N PRO A 246 7.09 -9.25 -13.77
CA PRO A 246 6.11 -10.06 -13.05
C PRO A 246 4.86 -9.27 -12.65
N GLY A 247 5.02 -8.01 -12.24
CA GLY A 247 3.91 -7.12 -11.89
C GLY A 247 3.05 -6.79 -13.11
N ALA A 248 3.69 -6.43 -14.23
CA ALA A 248 3.01 -6.15 -15.49
C ALA A 248 2.24 -7.39 -16.00
N PHE A 249 2.87 -8.55 -16.01
CA PHE A 249 2.22 -9.81 -16.39
C PHE A 249 1.05 -10.14 -15.46
N SER A 250 1.23 -9.96 -14.14
CA SER A 250 0.18 -10.20 -13.16
C SER A 250 -1.02 -9.26 -13.34
N THR A 251 -0.81 -8.01 -13.75
CA THR A 251 -1.89 -7.07 -14.05
C THR A 251 -2.61 -7.46 -15.33
N LEU A 252 -1.87 -7.83 -16.38
CA LEU A 252 -2.44 -8.29 -17.65
C LEU A 252 -3.26 -9.57 -17.47
N ALA A 253 -2.76 -10.54 -16.71
CA ALA A 253 -3.43 -11.81 -16.44
C ALA A 253 -4.73 -11.66 -15.63
N ARG A 254 -4.91 -10.53 -14.93
CA ARG A 254 -6.14 -10.22 -14.18
C ARG A 254 -7.11 -9.31 -14.93
N HIS A 255 -6.77 -8.88 -16.14
CA HIS A 255 -7.70 -8.14 -16.98
C HIS A 255 -8.94 -9.02 -17.29
N PRO A 256 -10.17 -8.48 -17.25
CA PRO A 256 -10.54 -7.09 -17.01
C PRO A 256 -10.81 -6.72 -15.55
N TRP A 257 -10.71 -7.66 -14.61
CA TRP A 257 -11.20 -7.49 -13.25
C TRP A 257 -10.28 -6.67 -12.34
N GLN A 258 -8.95 -6.82 -12.50
CA GLN A 258 -7.92 -6.02 -11.82
C GLN A 258 -8.11 -5.90 -10.30
N LEU A 259 -8.64 -6.95 -9.68
CA LEU A 259 -8.90 -7.06 -8.24
C LEU A 259 -7.60 -6.98 -7.42
N SER A 260 -7.77 -6.87 -6.10
CA SER A 260 -6.68 -6.87 -5.12
C SER A 260 -5.65 -7.98 -5.41
N HIS A 261 -4.38 -7.58 -5.48
CA HIS A 261 -3.28 -8.49 -5.74
C HIS A 261 -2.71 -9.07 -4.45
N TYR A 262 -2.66 -10.39 -4.40
CA TYR A 262 -1.86 -11.15 -3.46
C TYR A 262 -0.78 -11.93 -4.22
N ASN A 263 0.44 -11.93 -3.70
CA ASN A 263 1.60 -12.63 -4.25
C ASN A 263 1.56 -14.13 -3.86
N LEU A 264 2.64 -14.87 -4.14
CA LEU A 264 2.71 -16.31 -3.82
C LEU A 264 2.62 -16.61 -2.32
N LEU A 265 3.06 -15.71 -1.44
CA LEU A 265 2.92 -15.88 0.01
C LEU A 265 1.45 -15.71 0.43
N GLY A 266 0.75 -14.73 -0.12
CA GLY A 266 -0.70 -14.59 0.09
C GLY A 266 -1.49 -15.77 -0.46
N ALA A 267 -1.12 -16.27 -1.64
CA ALA A 267 -1.72 -17.46 -2.21
C ALA A 267 -1.50 -18.71 -1.35
N ALA A 268 -0.34 -18.85 -0.72
CA ALA A 268 -0.03 -19.96 0.18
C ALA A 268 -0.84 -19.94 1.48
N VAL A 269 -1.24 -18.76 1.97
CA VAL A 269 -2.10 -18.60 3.14
C VAL A 269 -3.57 -18.95 2.81
N GLY A 270 -3.98 -18.76 1.56
CA GLY A 270 -5.36 -18.89 1.11
C GLY A 270 -5.94 -17.52 0.76
N LEU A 271 -6.39 -17.35 -0.48
CA LEU A 271 -6.86 -16.04 -0.96
C LEU A 271 -8.25 -15.67 -0.43
N ASP A 272 -9.00 -16.67 0.02
CA ASP A 272 -10.25 -16.53 0.75
C ASP A 272 -10.05 -16.04 2.19
N GLN A 273 -8.80 -15.98 2.67
CA GLN A 273 -8.46 -15.47 3.99
C GLN A 273 -8.36 -13.94 4.02
N PHE A 274 -8.40 -13.27 2.86
CA PHE A 274 -8.26 -11.83 2.75
C PHE A 274 -9.39 -11.23 1.95
N GLU A 275 -9.65 -9.94 2.16
CA GLU A 275 -10.61 -9.17 1.37
C GLU A 275 -10.22 -9.20 -0.12
N THR A 276 -11.12 -9.70 -0.97
CA THR A 276 -10.81 -9.94 -2.39
C THR A 276 -11.19 -8.77 -3.31
N ALA A 277 -12.16 -7.95 -2.88
CA ALA A 277 -12.66 -6.81 -3.61
C ALA A 277 -12.82 -5.59 -2.71
N TYR A 278 -12.56 -4.41 -3.25
CA TYR A 278 -12.87 -3.17 -2.55
C TYR A 278 -14.26 -2.63 -2.94
N TRP A 279 -14.74 -1.60 -2.20
CA TRP A 279 -15.94 -0.85 -2.57
C TRP A 279 -15.96 -0.46 -4.04
N CYS A 280 -17.10 -0.75 -4.65
CA CYS A 280 -17.41 -0.43 -6.04
C CYS A 280 -16.47 -1.07 -7.08
N GLU A 281 -15.66 -2.07 -6.71
CA GLU A 281 -14.83 -2.81 -7.66
C GLU A 281 -15.57 -4.01 -8.24
N GLY A 282 -15.31 -4.31 -9.52
CA GLY A 282 -15.69 -5.59 -10.13
C GLY A 282 -17.01 -5.65 -10.88
N LEU A 283 -17.90 -4.64 -10.77
CA LEU A 283 -19.12 -4.62 -11.57
C LEU A 283 -18.83 -4.05 -12.97
N SER A 284 -18.33 -4.90 -13.86
CA SER A 284 -17.94 -4.52 -15.23
C SER A 284 -19.16 -4.14 -16.09
N ARG A 285 -18.92 -3.45 -17.22
CA ARG A 285 -19.98 -3.18 -18.22
C ARG A 285 -20.67 -4.46 -18.72
N ALA A 286 -19.92 -5.55 -18.84
CA ALA A 286 -20.47 -6.84 -19.24
C ALA A 286 -21.40 -7.40 -18.16
N ALA A 287 -21.03 -7.27 -16.88
CA ALA A 287 -21.89 -7.65 -15.75
C ALA A 287 -23.16 -6.78 -15.68
N ALA A 288 -23.05 -5.46 -15.87
CA ALA A 288 -24.20 -4.57 -15.93
C ALA A 288 -25.15 -4.92 -17.10
N ALA A 289 -24.60 -5.22 -18.28
CA ALA A 289 -25.39 -5.65 -19.43
C ALA A 289 -26.09 -7.00 -19.18
N ASP A 290 -25.43 -7.92 -18.45
CA ASP A 290 -26.04 -9.20 -18.07
C ASP A 290 -27.17 -9.02 -17.04
N LEU A 291 -26.97 -8.15 -16.04
CA LEU A 291 -28.03 -7.75 -15.11
C LEU A 291 -29.25 -7.19 -15.84
N ASN A 292 -29.05 -6.29 -16.80
CA ASN A 292 -30.15 -5.72 -17.61
C ASN A 292 -30.96 -6.79 -18.37
N ARG A 293 -30.31 -7.89 -18.79
CA ARG A 293 -30.99 -8.99 -19.49
C ARG A 293 -31.74 -9.92 -18.55
N ARG A 294 -31.18 -10.17 -17.35
CA ARG A 294 -31.73 -11.15 -16.39
C ARG A 294 -32.84 -10.59 -15.53
N LEU A 295 -32.71 -9.35 -15.10
CA LEU A 295 -33.69 -8.71 -14.25
C LEU A 295 -34.95 -8.41 -15.06
N LYS A 296 -36.11 -8.83 -14.54
CA LYS A 296 -37.40 -8.49 -15.14
C LYS A 296 -37.59 -6.97 -15.21
N GLN A 297 -38.51 -6.52 -16.05
CA GLN A 297 -38.89 -5.11 -16.08
C GLN A 297 -39.43 -4.69 -14.71
N ASP A 298 -39.09 -3.48 -14.27
CA ASP A 298 -39.51 -2.91 -12.98
C ASP A 298 -39.07 -3.74 -11.75
N ALA A 299 -38.04 -4.58 -11.89
CA ALA A 299 -37.54 -5.43 -10.82
C ALA A 299 -36.99 -4.63 -9.64
N THR A 300 -37.31 -5.06 -8.42
CA THR A 300 -36.73 -4.51 -7.20
C THR A 300 -35.42 -5.23 -6.86
N LEU A 301 -34.34 -4.47 -6.66
CA LEU A 301 -32.99 -5.01 -6.43
C LEU A 301 -32.43 -4.55 -5.09
N TRP A 302 -32.00 -5.50 -4.25
CA TRP A 302 -31.27 -5.23 -3.02
C TRP A 302 -29.77 -5.62 -3.11
N VAL A 303 -28.87 -4.65 -3.19
CA VAL A 303 -27.42 -4.73 -2.98
C VAL A 303 -27.09 -5.10 -1.52
N VAL A 304 -26.57 -6.31 -1.31
CA VAL A 304 -26.10 -6.77 -0.01
C VAL A 304 -24.61 -6.49 0.12
N ALA A 305 -24.18 -5.97 1.27
CA ALA A 305 -22.77 -5.69 1.59
C ALA A 305 -22.05 -4.73 0.61
N GLY A 306 -22.81 -3.92 -0.13
CA GLY A 306 -22.32 -2.92 -1.07
C GLY A 306 -23.05 -1.58 -0.95
N SER A 307 -22.74 -0.63 -1.84
CA SER A 307 -23.40 0.68 -1.88
C SER A 307 -24.38 0.79 -3.05
N TRP A 308 -25.59 1.27 -2.75
CA TRP A 308 -26.61 1.65 -3.73
C TRP A 308 -26.16 2.75 -4.67
N ASP A 309 -25.32 3.66 -4.19
CA ASP A 309 -24.84 4.81 -4.95
C ASP A 309 -24.08 4.38 -6.19
N GLN A 310 -23.37 3.26 -6.13
CA GLN A 310 -22.69 2.69 -7.28
C GLN A 310 -23.68 2.26 -8.36
N ILE A 311 -24.76 1.58 -7.97
CA ILE A 311 -25.77 1.07 -8.90
C ILE A 311 -26.56 2.24 -9.50
N ARG A 312 -26.90 3.25 -8.68
CA ARG A 312 -27.50 4.51 -9.14
C ARG A 312 -26.60 5.23 -10.14
N TYR A 313 -25.31 5.35 -9.84
CA TYR A 313 -24.34 5.92 -10.76
C TYR A 313 -24.34 5.15 -12.09
N TYR A 314 -24.44 3.81 -12.08
CA TYR A 314 -24.52 3.03 -13.33
C TYR A 314 -25.83 3.27 -14.10
N GLN A 315 -26.95 3.54 -13.42
CA GLN A 315 -28.19 3.96 -14.07
C GLN A 315 -28.08 5.38 -14.67
N GLU A 316 -27.42 6.30 -13.98
CA GLU A 316 -27.16 7.66 -14.46
C GLU A 316 -26.27 7.65 -15.71
N GLN A 317 -25.24 6.81 -15.72
CA GLN A 317 -24.35 6.60 -16.88
C GLN A 317 -25.00 5.77 -18.01
N GLY A 318 -26.23 5.27 -17.81
CA GLY A 318 -26.95 4.46 -18.81
C GLY A 318 -26.38 3.05 -19.01
N TRP A 319 -25.58 2.54 -18.07
CA TRP A 319 -25.02 1.18 -18.13
C TRP A 319 -26.00 0.15 -17.57
N LEU A 320 -26.78 0.56 -16.57
CA LEU A 320 -27.87 -0.23 -16.00
C LEU A 320 -29.21 0.44 -16.36
N ARG A 321 -30.26 -0.35 -16.61
CA ARG A 321 -31.59 0.21 -16.92
C ARG A 321 -32.15 0.96 -15.72
N ARG A 322 -32.88 2.05 -15.98
CA ARG A 322 -33.50 2.91 -14.95
C ARG A 322 -34.77 2.31 -14.32
N ASP A 323 -35.35 1.30 -14.96
CA ASP A 323 -36.52 0.58 -14.44
C ASP A 323 -36.16 -0.40 -13.31
N ILE A 324 -34.89 -0.70 -13.09
CA ILE A 324 -34.46 -1.48 -11.91
C ILE A 324 -34.62 -0.60 -10.66
N LEU A 325 -35.58 -0.94 -9.81
CA LEU A 325 -35.94 -0.15 -8.65
C LEU A 325 -35.00 -0.47 -7.47
N LEU A 326 -34.38 0.56 -6.92
CA LEU A 326 -33.48 0.49 -5.77
C LEU A 326 -34.15 1.13 -4.55
N PRO A 327 -33.64 0.92 -3.33
CA PRO A 327 -34.05 1.72 -2.17
C PRO A 327 -33.70 3.21 -2.34
N PRO A 328 -34.50 4.12 -1.77
CA PRO A 328 -35.73 3.87 -1.01
C PRO A 328 -36.99 3.69 -1.88
N GLU A 329 -36.89 3.79 -3.21
CA GLU A 329 -38.03 3.69 -4.13
C GLU A 329 -38.64 2.29 -4.16
N ALA A 330 -37.82 1.25 -3.90
CA ALA A 330 -38.25 -0.12 -3.69
C ALA A 330 -38.32 -0.47 -2.18
N GLN A 331 -39.37 -1.17 -1.78
CA GLN A 331 -39.54 -1.74 -0.45
C GLN A 331 -39.49 -3.27 -0.50
N PRO A 332 -39.11 -3.95 0.61
CA PRO A 332 -39.20 -5.41 0.69
C PRO A 332 -40.65 -5.91 0.46
N PRO A 333 -40.84 -7.13 -0.09
CA PRO A 333 -39.80 -8.07 -0.51
C PRO A 333 -39.13 -7.66 -1.82
N PHE A 334 -37.81 -7.86 -1.90
CA PHE A 334 -37.04 -7.60 -3.13
C PHE A 334 -37.07 -8.82 -4.06
N ASP A 335 -37.20 -8.57 -5.35
CA ASP A 335 -37.18 -9.60 -6.39
C ASP A 335 -35.79 -10.24 -6.54
N TYR A 336 -34.74 -9.44 -6.33
CA TYR A 336 -33.35 -9.88 -6.49
C TYR A 336 -32.45 -9.32 -5.39
N HIS A 337 -31.38 -10.06 -5.10
CA HIS A 337 -30.33 -9.63 -4.18
C HIS A 337 -28.97 -9.69 -4.88
N LEU A 338 -28.24 -8.58 -4.92
CA LEU A 338 -26.89 -8.51 -5.48
C LEU A 338 -25.88 -8.41 -4.35
N LEU A 339 -25.29 -9.53 -3.96
CA LEU A 339 -24.24 -9.55 -2.94
C LEU A 339 -22.93 -9.08 -3.55
N GLN A 340 -22.37 -7.98 -3.05
CA GLN A 340 -20.96 -7.67 -3.26
C GLN A 340 -20.14 -8.55 -2.32
N VAL A 341 -19.22 -9.35 -2.84
CA VAL A 341 -18.36 -10.26 -2.05
C VAL A 341 -17.27 -9.44 -1.37
N ARG A 342 -17.68 -8.70 -0.34
CA ARG A 342 -16.82 -7.99 0.59
C ARG A 342 -17.07 -8.52 2.00
N GLN A 343 -16.34 -9.57 2.38
CA GLN A 343 -16.65 -10.38 3.56
C GLN A 343 -16.65 -9.55 4.85
N GLY A 344 -15.82 -8.50 4.94
CA GLY A 344 -15.82 -7.61 6.11
C GLY A 344 -17.18 -6.95 6.33
N MET A 345 -17.92 -6.67 5.25
CA MET A 345 -19.24 -6.03 5.30
C MET A 345 -20.39 -7.02 5.43
N PHE A 346 -20.13 -8.32 5.51
CA PHE A 346 -21.19 -9.30 5.63
C PHE A 346 -21.83 -9.20 7.01
N GLN A 347 -23.10 -8.83 7.02
CA GLN A 347 -23.98 -9.15 8.13
C GLN A 347 -24.44 -10.61 8.03
N ARG A 348 -25.30 -11.05 8.96
CA ARG A 348 -25.87 -12.41 8.95
C ARG A 348 -26.38 -12.80 7.56
N LEU A 349 -27.21 -11.95 6.94
CA LEU A 349 -27.75 -12.20 5.61
C LEU A 349 -26.68 -12.39 4.52
N GLY A 350 -25.62 -11.59 4.55
CA GLY A 350 -24.52 -11.71 3.58
C GLY A 350 -23.80 -13.05 3.70
N TRP A 351 -23.55 -13.50 4.93
CA TRP A 351 -22.95 -14.82 5.19
C TRP A 351 -23.85 -15.97 4.77
N GLU A 352 -25.16 -15.91 5.06
CA GLU A 352 -26.13 -16.92 4.66
C GLU A 352 -26.19 -17.04 3.13
N LEU A 353 -26.36 -15.92 2.42
CA LEU A 353 -26.37 -15.92 0.95
C LEU A 353 -25.06 -16.45 0.37
N TYR A 354 -23.91 -16.05 0.91
CA TYR A 354 -22.60 -16.46 0.39
C TYR A 354 -22.36 -17.97 0.51
N ARG A 355 -22.70 -18.55 1.67
CA ARG A 355 -22.42 -19.97 1.98
C ARG A 355 -23.49 -20.93 1.48
N HIS A 356 -24.75 -20.50 1.52
CA HIS A 356 -25.91 -21.38 1.38
C HIS A 356 -26.86 -20.96 0.25
N GLY A 357 -26.77 -19.70 -0.21
CA GLY A 357 -27.70 -19.17 -1.19
C GLY A 357 -27.59 -19.82 -2.57
N LYS A 358 -28.74 -20.15 -3.17
CA LYS A 358 -28.84 -20.59 -4.57
C LYS A 358 -28.54 -19.42 -5.51
N ARG A 359 -27.39 -19.51 -6.19
CA ARG A 359 -26.85 -18.44 -7.04
C ARG A 359 -27.56 -18.43 -8.41
N VAL A 360 -27.97 -17.25 -8.87
CA VAL A 360 -28.55 -17.03 -10.21
C VAL A 360 -27.44 -16.70 -11.22
N ALA A 361 -26.50 -15.85 -10.82
CA ALA A 361 -25.34 -15.49 -11.62
C ALA A 361 -24.16 -15.08 -10.73
N GLU A 362 -22.95 -15.23 -11.25
CA GLU A 362 -21.71 -14.79 -10.62
C GLU A 362 -20.94 -13.86 -11.55
N TYR A 363 -20.38 -12.80 -10.99
CA TYR A 363 -19.58 -11.83 -11.73
C TYR A 363 -18.21 -11.71 -11.09
N GLY A 364 -17.16 -12.08 -11.83
CA GLY A 364 -15.78 -12.05 -11.38
C GLY A 364 -14.92 -13.07 -12.14
N PRO A 365 -13.64 -13.22 -11.74
CA PRO A 365 -12.81 -14.33 -12.20
C PRO A 365 -13.46 -15.70 -11.87
N PRO A 366 -13.23 -16.74 -12.69
CA PRO A 366 -13.72 -18.09 -12.40
C PRO A 366 -13.35 -18.56 -10.98
N GLY A 367 -14.34 -19.01 -10.22
CA GLY A 367 -14.18 -19.49 -8.85
C GLY A 367 -13.95 -18.39 -7.79
N ARG A 368 -14.01 -17.10 -8.18
CA ARG A 368 -13.84 -15.96 -7.27
C ARG A 368 -14.83 -14.85 -7.64
N PRO A 369 -16.13 -15.05 -7.39
CA PRO A 369 -17.11 -14.01 -7.64
C PRO A 369 -16.79 -12.77 -6.81
N VAL A 370 -16.91 -11.60 -7.44
CA VAL A 370 -16.88 -10.28 -6.81
C VAL A 370 -18.30 -9.80 -6.51
N TYR A 371 -19.24 -10.19 -7.38
CA TYR A 371 -20.67 -10.08 -7.13
C TYR A 371 -21.36 -11.39 -7.38
N ILE A 372 -22.41 -11.66 -6.61
CA ILE A 372 -23.28 -12.81 -6.80
C ILE A 372 -24.72 -12.30 -6.83
N LEU A 373 -25.44 -12.64 -7.90
CA LEU A 373 -26.86 -12.36 -8.02
C LEU A 373 -27.65 -13.54 -7.47
N TYR A 374 -28.63 -13.24 -6.64
CA TYR A 374 -29.63 -14.15 -6.12
C TYR A 374 -31.02 -13.66 -6.54
N GLY A 375 -31.99 -14.59 -6.59
CA GLY A 375 -33.40 -14.25 -6.80
C GLY A 375 -34.04 -13.66 -5.54
N SER A 376 -35.31 -13.99 -5.31
CA SER A 376 -35.98 -13.62 -4.07
C SER A 376 -35.27 -14.27 -2.88
N LEU A 377 -35.35 -13.65 -1.70
CA LEU A 377 -34.65 -14.17 -0.53
C LEU A 377 -35.13 -15.58 -0.16
N GLU A 378 -36.42 -15.83 -0.32
CA GLU A 378 -37.03 -17.13 -0.09
C GLU A 378 -36.51 -18.20 -1.06
N GLU A 379 -36.42 -17.90 -2.35
CA GLU A 379 -35.85 -18.83 -3.35
C GLU A 379 -34.36 -19.08 -3.11
N ALA A 380 -33.62 -18.04 -2.72
CA ALA A 380 -32.19 -18.12 -2.45
C ALA A 380 -31.89 -19.06 -1.29
N LEU A 381 -32.69 -19.02 -0.21
CA LEU A 381 -32.46 -19.79 1.02
C LEU A 381 -33.18 -21.15 1.09
N ARG A 382 -34.19 -21.42 0.25
CA ARG A 382 -34.89 -22.73 0.22
C ARG A 382 -34.03 -23.89 -0.31
N GLY A 383 -32.89 -23.60 -0.93
CA GLY A 383 -32.03 -24.60 -1.59
C GLY A 383 -30.86 -25.11 -0.75
N SER A 384 -30.75 -24.72 0.53
CA SER A 384 -29.60 -24.99 1.40
C SER A 384 -29.79 -26.12 2.39
#